data_AF-A0A9D6G793-F1
#
_entry.id   AF-A0A9D6G793-F1
#
_cell.length_a   1.000
_cell.length_b   1.000
_cell.length_c   1.000
_cell.angle_alpha   90.00
_cell.angle_beta   90.00
_cell.angle_gamma   90.00
#
_symmetry.space_group_name_H-M   'P 1'
#
loop_
_entity.id
_entity.type
_entity.pdbx_description
1 polymer ?
#
loop_
_entity_poly.entity_id
_entity_poly.type
_entity_poly.pdbx_seq_one_letter_code
_entity_poly.pdbx_strand_id
1 'polypeptide(L)'
;MGERTEAMATAREAIDLGSVGGCSYYEAHAQLALAGALLATDGVVPRAEIESALERAEQLVESIEGRALSPRILEMRGRLAAALGDARASDRALRQALDLYRAIGATGHTERLARELAS
;
A
#
# COMPACT_ATOMS: atom_id res chain seq x y z
N MET A 1 2.69 15.02 -14.34
CA MET A 1 1.29 15.31 -13.94
C MET A 1 0.29 14.34 -14.55
N GLY A 2 0.32 14.06 -15.87
CA GLY A 2 -0.62 13.12 -16.52
C GLY A 2 -0.60 11.68 -15.97
N GLU A 3 0.59 11.08 -15.82
CA GLU A 3 0.74 9.67 -15.39
C GLU A 3 0.15 9.37 -14.00
N ARG A 4 0.14 10.35 -13.08
CA ARG A 4 -0.40 10.16 -11.72
C ARG A 4 -1.92 10.19 -11.70
N THR A 5 -2.53 11.12 -12.42
CA THR A 5 -3.99 11.20 -12.54
C THR A 5 -4.55 9.98 -13.26
N GLU A 6 -3.86 9.50 -14.29
CA GLU A 6 -4.21 8.26 -14.97
C GLU A 6 -4.08 7.04 -14.05
N ALA A 7 -2.99 6.93 -13.27
CA ALA A 7 -2.83 5.84 -12.30
C ALA A 7 -3.96 5.81 -11.25
N MET A 8 -4.40 6.99 -10.77
CA MET A 8 -5.54 7.08 -9.85
C MET A 8 -6.85 6.66 -10.52
N ALA A 9 -7.11 7.12 -11.74
CA ALA A 9 -8.31 6.78 -12.49
C ALA A 9 -8.39 5.27 -12.78
N THR A 10 -7.29 4.68 -13.25
CA THR A 10 -7.20 3.23 -13.50
C THR A 10 -7.37 2.43 -12.21
N ALA A 11 -6.77 2.85 -11.10
CA ALA A 11 -6.96 2.17 -9.81
C ALA A 11 -8.43 2.23 -9.35
N ARG A 12 -9.10 3.37 -9.56
CA ARG A 12 -10.52 3.55 -9.22
C ARG A 12 -11.42 2.63 -10.06
N GLU A 13 -11.19 2.58 -11.38
CA GLU A 13 -11.92 1.69 -12.28
C GLU A 13 -11.73 0.22 -11.91
N ALA A 14 -10.51 -0.18 -11.54
CA ALA A 14 -10.22 -1.54 -11.08
C ALA A 14 -10.91 -1.88 -9.74
N ILE A 15 -11.06 -0.92 -8.83
CA ILE A 15 -11.84 -1.09 -7.59
C ILE A 15 -13.30 -1.35 -7.93
N ASP A 16 -13.89 -0.54 -8.81
CA ASP A 16 -15.29 -0.67 -9.21
C ASP A 16 -15.55 -2.03 -9.87
N LEU A 17 -14.67 -2.46 -10.79
CA LEU A 17 -14.74 -3.77 -11.44
C LEU A 17 -14.55 -4.93 -10.45
N GLY A 18 -13.61 -4.81 -9.50
CA GLY A 18 -13.35 -5.85 -8.49
C GLY A 18 -14.50 -6.02 -7.50
N SER A 19 -15.11 -4.90 -7.09
CA SER A 19 -16.25 -4.85 -6.18
C SER A 19 -17.51 -5.44 -6.81
N VAL A 20 -17.81 -5.08 -8.07
CA VAL A 20 -18.97 -5.61 -8.81
C VAL A 20 -18.75 -7.07 -9.24
N GLY A 21 -17.52 -7.43 -9.61
CA GLY A 21 -17.16 -8.77 -10.08
C GLY A 21 -16.87 -9.80 -8.99
N GLY A 22 -16.83 -9.39 -7.71
CA GLY A 22 -16.62 -10.28 -6.56
C GLY A 22 -15.20 -10.83 -6.42
N CYS A 23 -14.20 -10.23 -7.05
CA CYS A 23 -12.80 -10.69 -6.95
C CYS A 23 -12.02 -9.86 -5.94
N SER A 24 -12.21 -10.17 -4.66
CA SER A 24 -11.62 -9.45 -3.52
C SER A 24 -10.10 -9.32 -3.56
N TYR A 25 -9.39 -10.25 -4.21
CA TYR A 25 -7.94 -10.15 -4.41
C TYR A 25 -7.55 -8.98 -5.33
N TYR A 26 -8.24 -8.81 -6.47
CA TYR A 26 -7.97 -7.70 -7.38
C TYR A 26 -8.40 -6.36 -6.79
N GLU A 27 -9.49 -6.34 -6.04
CA GLU A 27 -9.89 -5.13 -5.31
C GLU A 27 -8.79 -4.73 -4.29
N ALA A 28 -8.25 -5.68 -3.52
CA ALA A 28 -7.17 -5.39 -2.57
C ALA A 28 -5.92 -4.82 -3.26
N HIS A 29 -5.53 -5.36 -4.42
CA HIS A 29 -4.44 -4.81 -5.23
C HIS A 29 -4.74 -3.40 -5.74
N ALA A 30 -5.96 -3.15 -6.21
CA ALA A 30 -6.37 -1.85 -6.72
C ALA A 30 -6.38 -0.79 -5.62
N GLN A 31 -6.82 -1.14 -4.41
CA GLN A 31 -6.73 -0.27 -3.23
C GLN A 31 -5.27 0.08 -2.88
N LEU A 32 -4.37 -0.90 -2.92
CA LEU A 32 -2.93 -0.67 -2.69
C LEU A 32 -2.30 0.21 -3.79
N ALA A 33 -2.73 0.06 -5.03
CA ALA A 33 -2.29 0.90 -6.14
C ALA A 33 -2.79 2.34 -5.99
N LEU A 34 -4.05 2.53 -5.60
CA LEU A 34 -4.63 3.84 -5.31
C LEU A 34 -3.84 4.56 -4.20
N ALA A 35 -3.61 3.89 -3.07
CA ALA A 35 -2.80 4.45 -1.98
C ALA A 35 -1.39 4.82 -2.46
N GLY A 36 -0.79 4.01 -3.34
CA GLY A 36 0.51 4.28 -3.98
C GLY A 36 0.52 5.57 -4.80
N ALA A 37 -0.48 5.74 -5.64
CA ALA A 37 -0.63 6.93 -6.48
C ALA A 37 -0.88 8.20 -5.64
N LEU A 38 -1.73 8.09 -4.61
CA LEU A 38 -2.03 9.18 -3.69
C LEU A 38 -0.81 9.61 -2.85
N LEU A 39 0.09 8.69 -2.50
CA LEU A 39 1.36 9.05 -1.83
C LEU A 39 2.38 9.71 -2.77
N ALA A 40 2.26 9.49 -4.08
CA ALA A 40 3.17 10.06 -5.06
C ALA A 40 2.76 11.47 -5.52
N THR A 41 1.60 11.99 -5.09
CA THR A 41 1.16 13.34 -5.45
C THR A 41 1.97 14.42 -4.74
N ASP A 42 2.41 15.43 -5.49
CA ASP A 42 3.01 16.63 -4.93
C ASP A 42 1.92 17.47 -4.22
N GLY A 43 2.20 17.93 -3.00
CA GLY A 43 1.31 18.81 -2.24
C GLY A 43 0.76 18.17 -0.96
N VAL A 44 -0.47 18.52 -0.60
CA VAL A 44 -1.10 18.02 0.63
C VAL A 44 -1.45 16.55 0.46
N VAL A 45 -0.87 15.71 1.32
CA VAL A 45 -1.16 14.27 1.36
C VAL A 45 -2.64 14.06 1.68
N PRO A 46 -3.42 13.37 0.83
CA PRO A 46 -4.84 13.10 1.07
C PRO A 46 -5.01 11.96 2.09
N ARG A 47 -4.62 12.23 3.34
CA ARG A 47 -4.50 11.25 4.43
C ARG A 47 -5.71 10.34 4.56
N ALA A 48 -6.91 10.92 4.65
CA ALA A 48 -8.14 10.15 4.88
C ALA A 48 -8.45 9.17 3.73
N GLU A 49 -8.13 9.54 2.49
CA GLU A 49 -8.36 8.67 1.33
C GLU A 49 -7.36 7.51 1.30
N ILE A 50 -6.10 7.78 1.65
CA ILE A 50 -5.07 6.74 1.79
C ILE A 50 -5.42 5.78 2.94
N GLU A 51 -5.79 6.31 4.11
CA GLU A 51 -6.20 5.49 5.27
C GLU A 51 -7.39 4.58 4.90
N SER A 52 -8.42 5.14 4.26
CA SER A 52 -9.59 4.36 3.80
C SER A 52 -9.22 3.25 2.81
N ALA A 53 -8.36 3.55 1.82
CA ALA A 53 -7.89 2.54 0.88
C ALA A 53 -7.10 1.41 1.56
N LEU A 54 -6.23 1.75 2.53
CA LEU A 54 -5.46 0.77 3.27
C LEU A 54 -6.31 -0.08 4.23
N GLU A 55 -7.30 0.52 4.89
CA GLU A 55 -8.29 -0.20 5.72
C GLU A 55 -9.10 -1.18 4.87
N ARG A 56 -9.56 -0.77 3.69
CA ARG A 56 -10.29 -1.65 2.78
C ARG A 56 -9.42 -2.81 2.28
N ALA A 57 -8.16 -2.54 1.92
CA ALA A 57 -7.22 -3.58 1.53
C ALA A 57 -6.99 -4.60 2.67
N GLU A 58 -6.87 -4.14 3.91
CA GLU A 58 -6.72 -5.00 5.10
C GLU A 58 -7.94 -5.91 5.30
N GLN A 59 -9.16 -5.35 5.25
CA GLN A 59 -10.40 -6.12 5.34
C GLN A 59 -10.51 -7.22 4.27
N LEU A 60 -10.13 -6.90 3.02
CA LEU A 60 -10.16 -7.86 1.92
C LEU A 60 -9.09 -8.94 2.07
N VAL A 61 -7.89 -8.58 2.54
CA VAL A 61 -6.81 -9.53 2.80
C VAL A 61 -7.18 -10.50 3.91
N GLU A 62 -7.83 -10.02 4.96
CA GLU A 62 -8.35 -10.87 6.03
C GLU A 62 -9.42 -11.85 5.52
N SER A 63 -10.35 -11.38 4.67
CA SER A 63 -11.45 -12.22 4.18
C SER A 63 -11.01 -13.32 3.20
N ILE A 64 -9.93 -13.11 2.45
CA ILE A 64 -9.41 -14.09 1.47
C ILE A 64 -8.17 -14.87 1.96
N GLU A 65 -7.81 -14.72 3.24
CA GLU A 65 -6.55 -15.23 3.81
C GLU A 65 -5.31 -14.80 2.99
N GLY A 66 -5.38 -13.64 2.33
CA GLY A 66 -4.41 -13.12 1.36
C GLY A 66 -3.15 -12.53 1.98
N ARG A 67 -2.56 -13.21 2.98
CA ARG A 67 -1.45 -12.71 3.82
C ARG A 67 -0.22 -12.25 3.05
N ALA A 68 -0.07 -12.67 1.79
CA ALA A 68 0.98 -12.19 0.89
C ALA A 68 0.93 -10.67 0.64
N LEU A 69 -0.22 -10.02 0.83
CA LEU A 69 -0.39 -8.57 0.67
C LEU A 69 -0.15 -7.77 1.95
N SER A 70 -0.15 -8.42 3.13
CA SER A 70 0.10 -7.77 4.42
C SER A 70 1.40 -6.96 4.50
N PRO A 71 2.55 -7.42 3.97
CA PRO A 71 3.77 -6.59 3.97
C PRO A 71 3.60 -5.30 3.16
N ARG A 72 2.84 -5.34 2.06
CA ARG A 72 2.59 -4.16 1.21
C ARG A 72 1.72 -3.12 1.91
N ILE A 73 0.72 -3.56 2.67
CA ILE A 73 -0.13 -2.68 3.51
C ILE A 73 0.74 -1.97 4.56
N LEU A 74 1.61 -2.72 5.27
CA LEU A 74 2.51 -2.14 6.27
C LEU A 74 3.52 -1.16 5.66
N GLU A 75 4.09 -1.50 4.50
CA GLU A 75 4.99 -0.60 3.79
C GLU A 75 4.30 0.73 3.45
N MET A 76 3.07 0.66 2.95
CA MET A 76 2.27 1.85 2.63
C MET A 76 1.90 2.69 3.86
N ARG A 77 1.56 2.05 4.99
CA ARG A 77 1.36 2.75 6.27
C ARG A 77 2.63 3.45 6.73
N GLY A 78 3.79 2.81 6.59
CA GLY A 78 5.08 3.40 6.92
C GLY A 78 5.41 4.63 6.05
N ARG A 79 5.11 4.55 4.76
CA ARG A 79 5.27 5.69 3.83
C ARG A 79 4.31 6.83 4.14
N LEU A 80 3.05 6.55 4.48
CA LEU A 80 2.10 7.57 4.93
C LEU A 80 2.58 8.26 6.21
N ALA A 81 3.06 7.50 7.20
CA ALA A 81 3.61 8.06 8.42
C ALA A 81 4.81 9.00 8.14
N ALA A 82 5.72 8.61 7.25
CA ALA A 82 6.82 9.49 6.83
C ALA A 82 6.31 10.79 6.17
N ALA A 83 5.34 10.67 5.27
CA ALA A 83 4.75 11.82 4.58
C ALA A 83 4.02 12.80 5.54
N LEU A 84 3.54 12.29 6.68
CA LEU A 84 2.93 13.07 7.76
C LEU A 84 3.94 13.55 8.82
N GLY A 85 5.23 13.22 8.67
CA GLY A 85 6.28 13.62 9.60
C GLY A 85 6.45 12.74 10.85
N ASP A 86 5.75 11.59 10.93
CA ASP A 86 5.92 10.61 12.01
C ASP A 86 7.00 9.58 11.66
N ALA A 87 8.26 9.98 11.82
CA ALA A 87 9.41 9.12 11.54
C ALA A 87 9.43 7.84 12.40
N ARG A 88 8.92 7.89 13.63
CA ARG A 88 8.91 6.73 14.54
C ARG A 88 7.88 5.69 14.09
N ALA A 89 6.68 6.13 13.71
CA ALA A 89 5.68 5.22 13.16
C ALA A 89 6.12 4.67 11.80
N SER A 90 6.76 5.49 10.97
CA SER A 90 7.33 5.06 9.70
C SER A 90 8.34 3.92 9.88
N ASP A 91 9.37 4.14 10.69
CA ASP A 91 10.43 3.16 10.94
C ASP A 91 9.90 1.82 11.48
N ARG A 92 8.96 1.87 12.45
CA ARG A 92 8.32 0.66 12.96
C ARG A 92 7.57 -0.12 11.87
N ALA A 93 6.74 0.56 11.09
CA ALA A 93 5.93 -0.09 10.06
C ALA A 93 6.79 -0.66 8.93
N LEU A 94 7.82 0.07 8.49
CA LEU A 94 8.73 -0.40 7.43
C LEU A 94 9.57 -1.60 7.87
N ARG A 95 10.03 -1.66 9.12
CA ARG A 95 10.72 -2.86 9.65
C ARG A 95 9.79 -4.07 9.71
N GLN A 96 8.55 -3.90 10.17
CA GLN A 96 7.57 -4.98 10.17
C GLN A 96 7.26 -5.46 8.75
N ALA A 97 7.14 -4.55 7.78
CA ALA A 97 6.98 -4.91 6.38
C ALA A 97 8.17 -5.72 5.85
N LEU A 98 9.40 -5.31 6.18
CA LEU A 98 10.62 -6.02 5.80
C LEU A 98 10.64 -7.45 6.36
N ASP A 99 10.28 -7.63 7.62
CA ASP A 99 10.23 -8.95 8.26
C ASP A 99 9.19 -9.87 7.62
N LEU A 100 8.01 -9.34 7.26
CA LEU A 100 7.01 -10.12 6.54
C LEU A 100 7.43 -10.44 5.10
N TYR A 101 8.07 -9.51 4.38
CA TYR A 101 8.61 -9.78 3.05
C TYR A 101 9.66 -10.91 3.08
N ARG A 102 10.50 -10.94 4.11
CA ARG A 102 11.44 -12.05 4.35
C ARG A 102 10.71 -13.36 4.61
N ALA A 103 9.69 -13.34 5.47
CA ALA A 103 8.93 -14.54 5.84
C ALA A 103 8.25 -15.21 4.64
N ILE A 104 7.81 -14.42 3.65
CA ILE A 104 7.17 -14.95 2.43
C ILE A 104 8.15 -15.18 1.26
N GLY A 105 9.45 -14.95 1.46
CA GLY A 105 10.47 -15.15 0.43
C GLY A 105 10.46 -14.11 -0.70
N ALA A 106 9.88 -12.92 -0.50
CA ALA A 106 9.87 -11.84 -1.48
C ALA A 106 11.22 -11.10 -1.51
N THR A 107 12.24 -11.75 -2.08
CA THR A 107 13.64 -11.29 -2.05
C THR A 107 13.82 -9.90 -2.65
N GLY A 108 13.20 -9.61 -3.80
CA GLY A 108 13.30 -8.28 -4.43
C GLY A 108 12.72 -7.15 -3.58
N HIS A 109 11.61 -7.39 -2.87
CA HIS A 109 11.04 -6.41 -1.94
C HIS A 109 11.90 -6.26 -0.69
N THR A 110 12.44 -7.36 -0.18
CA THR A 110 13.35 -7.39 0.97
C THR A 110 14.59 -6.54 0.71
N GLU A 111 15.28 -6.76 -0.41
CA GLU A 111 16.51 -6.06 -0.77
C GLU A 111 16.28 -4.57 -1.03
N ARG A 112 15.17 -4.21 -1.68
CA ARG A 112 14.81 -2.81 -1.88
C ARG A 112 14.58 -2.11 -0.54
N LEU A 113 13.72 -2.67 0.31
CA LEU A 113 13.32 -2.00 1.55
C LEU A 113 14.46 -1.98 2.59
N ALA A 114 15.31 -3.00 2.63
CA ALA A 114 16.50 -3.01 3.49
C ALA A 114 17.51 -1.91 3.11
N ARG A 115 17.68 -1.63 1.82
CA ARG A 115 18.54 -0.51 1.37
C ARG A 115 17.98 0.84 1.77
N GLU A 116 16.67 1.05 1.62
CA GLU A 116 15.98 2.28 2.03
C GLU A 116 16.08 2.53 3.54
N LEU A 117 16.02 1.49 4.38
CA LEU A 117 16.14 1.61 5.83
C LEU A 117 17.57 1.83 6.34
N ALA A 118 18.58 1.63 5.48
CA ALA A 118 19.99 1.79 5.83
C ALA A 118 20.55 3.17 5.43
N SER A 119 19.80 3.97 4.67
CA SER A 119 20.14 5.35 4.28
C SER A 119 19.64 6.36 5.30
#